data_AF-A0A972ZN00-F1
#
_entry.id   AF-A0A972ZN00-F1
#
_cell.length_a   1.000
_cell.length_b   1.000
_cell.length_c   1.000
_cell.angle_alpha   90.00
_cell.angle_beta   90.00
_cell.angle_gamma   90.00
#
_symmetry.space_group_name_H-M   'P 1'
#
loop_
_entity.id
_entity.type
_entity.pdbx_description
1 polymer ?
#
loop_
_entity_poly.entity_id
_entity_poly.type
_entity_poly.pdbx_seq_one_letter_code
_entity_poly.pdbx_strand_id
1 'polypeptide(L)'
;MAVANRNFQGRRFCSIGIVLAGVVFISARGLALDLGLTPSQVLSLWNGINKSLLVVATVVSNDTDWHRYLSELQPETVHGKRPADVLEQLEAYRIKLDRLRRHERMAPTRKFIGDDAPVTPTVVYLNSGMVLNGQIEWLIRNTGRELMISPFYPTHDHVRQNISTPSDVYAMAKLANIRLARILARIDTQHRDIGSGGETP
;
A
#
# COMPACT_ATOMS: atom_id res chain seq x y z
N MET A 1 -3.81 72.07 69.12
CA MET A 1 -3.76 70.98 70.12
C MET A 1 -3.98 69.66 69.40
N ALA A 2 -2.93 68.86 69.20
CA ALA A 2 -2.89 67.40 69.18
C ALA A 2 -1.52 67.00 68.62
N VAL A 3 -0.76 66.34 69.48
CA VAL A 3 0.62 65.88 69.31
C VAL A 3 0.61 64.41 68.86
N ALA A 4 1.77 63.96 68.36
CA ALA A 4 2.26 62.57 68.32
C ALA A 4 1.96 61.74 67.07
N ASN A 5 2.81 60.82 66.63
CA ASN A 5 4.23 60.51 66.83
C ASN A 5 4.51 59.33 65.87
N ARG A 6 5.79 59.15 65.55
CA ARG A 6 6.45 58.08 64.77
C ARG A 6 5.81 56.69 64.87
N ASN A 7 5.95 55.88 63.81
CA ASN A 7 6.80 54.69 63.89
C ASN A 7 7.13 54.04 62.54
N PHE A 8 8.40 53.66 62.47
CA PHE A 8 9.13 53.03 61.38
C PHE A 8 9.22 51.53 61.70
N GLN A 9 8.58 50.67 60.90
CA GLN A 9 8.81 49.23 60.81
C GLN A 9 8.27 48.78 59.45
N GLY A 10 8.84 47.85 58.69
CA GLY A 10 10.02 47.03 58.81
C GLY A 10 10.06 46.24 57.50
N ARG A 11 11.21 46.27 56.80
CA ARG A 11 11.43 45.51 55.57
C ARG A 11 11.23 44.02 55.87
N ARG A 12 10.25 43.39 55.22
CA ARG A 12 10.15 41.94 55.10
C ARG A 12 10.27 41.56 53.63
N PHE A 13 11.47 41.09 53.28
CA PHE A 13 11.67 40.19 52.14
C PHE A 13 10.75 38.98 52.33
N CYS A 14 9.94 38.64 51.35
CA CYS A 14 9.43 37.29 51.19
C CYS A 14 8.93 37.06 49.76
N SER A 15 9.55 36.07 49.13
CA SER A 15 8.94 35.17 48.14
C SER A 15 8.79 35.69 46.71
N ILE A 16 9.85 35.46 45.93
CA ILE A 16 9.81 35.30 44.48
C ILE A 16 8.79 34.19 44.16
N GLY A 17 7.63 34.58 43.62
CA GLY A 17 6.66 33.65 43.05
C GLY A 17 7.23 33.07 41.75
N ILE A 18 7.67 31.81 41.79
CA ILE A 18 7.99 31.06 40.57
C ILE A 18 6.67 30.80 39.84
N VAL A 19 6.47 31.51 38.73
CA VAL A 19 5.44 31.18 37.74
C VAL A 19 5.89 29.87 37.09
N LEU A 20 5.36 28.74 37.58
CA LEU A 20 5.44 27.47 36.86
C LEU A 20 4.64 27.64 35.57
N ALA A 21 5.32 27.99 34.48
CA ALA A 21 4.80 27.81 33.15
C ALA A 21 4.61 26.31 32.93
N GLY A 22 3.37 25.83 33.12
CA GLY A 22 2.99 24.49 32.74
C GLY A 22 3.27 24.32 31.25
N VAL A 23 4.34 23.60 30.94
CA VAL A 23 4.56 23.06 29.60
C VAL A 23 3.42 22.08 29.37
N VAL A 24 2.34 22.58 28.76
CA VAL A 24 1.37 21.72 28.10
C VAL A 24 2.17 21.02 27.02
N PHE A 25 2.54 19.76 27.28
CA PHE A 25 2.90 18.82 26.23
C PHE A 25 1.65 18.67 25.37
N ILE A 26 1.50 19.57 24.41
CA ILE A 26 0.68 19.32 23.24
C ILE A 26 1.42 18.20 22.55
N SER A 27 1.06 16.97 22.88
CA SER A 27 1.41 15.81 22.08
C SER A 27 0.90 16.13 20.69
N ALA A 28 1.79 16.60 19.82
CA ALA A 28 1.56 16.67 18.41
C ALA A 28 1.33 15.22 17.97
N ARG A 29 0.08 14.75 18.08
CA ARG A 29 -0.37 13.57 17.36
C ARG A 29 -0.08 13.93 15.92
N GLY A 30 0.90 13.24 15.34
CA GLY A 30 1.26 13.42 13.94
C GLY A 30 -0.02 13.49 13.14
N LEU A 31 -0.24 14.63 12.48
CA LEU A 31 -1.32 14.75 11.53
C LEU A 31 -1.06 13.68 10.48
N ALA A 32 -1.89 12.64 10.50
CA ALA A 32 -1.83 11.58 9.52
C ALA A 32 -1.76 12.21 8.13
N LEU A 33 -0.71 11.91 7.37
CA LEU A 33 -0.55 12.45 6.03
C LEU A 33 -1.71 11.95 5.16
N ASP A 34 -2.74 12.77 5.01
CA ASP A 34 -3.81 12.55 4.04
C ASP A 34 -3.64 13.52 2.88
N LEU A 35 -3.29 12.98 1.72
CA LEU A 35 -3.02 13.73 0.50
C LEU A 35 -4.31 14.07 -0.27
N GLY A 36 -5.48 13.88 0.35
CA GLY A 36 -6.78 14.08 -0.30
C GLY A 36 -7.03 13.09 -1.44
N LEU A 37 -6.41 11.91 -1.38
CA LEU A 37 -6.56 10.89 -2.41
C LEU A 37 -7.93 10.20 -2.32
N THR A 38 -8.44 9.80 -3.47
CA THR A 38 -9.78 9.20 -3.61
C THR A 38 -9.69 7.71 -3.97
N PRO A 39 -10.75 6.91 -3.71
CA PRO A 39 -10.78 5.52 -4.15
C PRO A 39 -10.59 5.35 -5.66
N SER A 40 -11.06 6.29 -6.50
CA SER A 40 -10.85 6.24 -7.95
C SER A 40 -9.36 6.27 -8.34
N GLN A 41 -8.53 7.00 -7.62
CA GLN A 41 -7.08 7.02 -7.85
C GLN A 41 -6.44 5.70 -7.44
N VAL A 42 -6.88 5.12 -6.31
CA VAL A 42 -6.42 3.80 -5.89
C VAL A 42 -6.84 2.73 -6.90
N LEU A 43 -8.08 2.78 -7.39
CA LEU A 43 -8.60 1.87 -8.40
C LEU A 43 -7.75 1.89 -9.67
N SER A 44 -7.30 3.08 -10.09
CA SER A 44 -6.46 3.23 -11.27
C SER A 44 -5.14 2.45 -11.15
N LEU A 45 -4.52 2.43 -9.96
CA LEU A 45 -3.33 1.61 -9.71
C LEU A 45 -3.64 0.12 -9.78
N TRP A 46 -4.76 -0.33 -9.22
CA TRP A 46 -5.16 -1.73 -9.29
C TRP A 46 -5.52 -2.19 -10.69
N ASN A 47 -6.01 -1.31 -11.55
CA ASN A 47 -6.15 -1.59 -12.97
C ASN A 47 -4.77 -1.83 -13.62
N GLY A 48 -3.77 -1.00 -13.31
CA GLY A 48 -2.39 -1.18 -13.75
C GLY A 48 -1.76 -2.49 -13.27
N ILE A 49 -1.96 -2.84 -11.99
CA ILE A 49 -1.51 -4.10 -11.38
C ILE A 49 -2.15 -5.30 -12.10
N ASN A 50 -3.47 -5.28 -12.30
CA ASN A 50 -4.16 -6.37 -12.99
C ASN A 50 -3.72 -6.53 -14.45
N LYS A 51 -3.53 -5.41 -15.17
CA LYS A 51 -3.00 -5.43 -16.54
C LYS A 51 -1.60 -6.04 -16.61
N SER A 52 -0.71 -5.61 -15.72
CA SER A 52 0.66 -6.14 -15.66
C SER A 52 0.70 -7.61 -15.23
N LEU A 53 -0.26 -8.12 -14.45
CA LEU A 53 -0.34 -9.55 -14.11
C LEU A 53 -0.63 -10.43 -15.32
N LEU A 54 -1.38 -9.92 -16.31
CA LEU A 54 -1.60 -10.65 -17.55
C LEU A 54 -0.30 -10.78 -18.36
N VAL A 55 0.57 -9.77 -18.30
CA VAL A 55 1.92 -9.84 -18.91
C VAL A 55 2.83 -10.78 -18.11
N VAL A 56 2.74 -10.78 -16.77
CA VAL A 56 3.45 -11.78 -15.95
C VAL A 56 3.05 -13.20 -16.34
N ALA A 57 1.76 -13.44 -16.59
CA ALA A 57 1.30 -14.76 -17.02
C ALA A 57 1.96 -15.22 -18.33
N THR A 58 2.11 -14.33 -19.32
CA THR A 58 2.78 -14.64 -20.59
C THR A 58 4.27 -14.90 -20.47
N VAL A 59 4.91 -14.39 -19.41
CA VAL A 59 6.32 -14.68 -19.11
C VAL A 59 6.46 -16.06 -18.46
N VAL A 60 5.49 -16.47 -17.66
CA VAL A 60 5.51 -17.72 -16.88
C VAL A 60 5.12 -18.94 -17.71
N SER A 61 4.22 -18.79 -18.68
CA SER A 61 3.74 -19.91 -19.49
C SER A 61 3.46 -19.47 -20.92
N ASN A 62 3.47 -20.44 -21.85
CA ASN A 62 3.01 -20.25 -23.24
C ASN A 62 1.60 -20.84 -23.46
N ASP A 63 0.93 -21.27 -22.38
CA ASP A 63 -0.39 -21.90 -22.43
C ASP A 63 -1.48 -20.87 -22.69
N THR A 64 -1.94 -20.84 -23.95
CA THR A 64 -2.91 -19.87 -24.44
C THR A 64 -4.28 -19.99 -23.79
N ASP A 65 -4.69 -21.20 -23.39
CA ASP A 65 -6.00 -21.40 -22.75
C ASP A 65 -5.96 -20.91 -21.31
N TRP A 66 -4.85 -21.13 -20.62
CA TRP A 66 -4.62 -20.57 -19.29
C TRP A 66 -4.54 -19.04 -19.30
N HIS A 67 -3.89 -18.45 -20.32
CA HIS A 67 -3.89 -16.99 -20.49
C HIS A 67 -5.30 -16.44 -20.71
N ARG A 68 -6.09 -17.11 -21.56
CA ARG A 68 -7.48 -16.74 -21.80
C ARG A 68 -8.27 -16.78 -20.49
N TYR A 69 -8.19 -17.88 -19.75
CA TYR A 69 -8.83 -18.04 -18.44
C TYR A 69 -8.48 -16.88 -17.49
N LEU A 70 -7.20 -16.52 -17.34
CA LEU A 70 -6.80 -15.43 -16.45
C LEU A 70 -7.32 -14.05 -16.90
N SER A 71 -7.38 -13.82 -18.22
CA SER A 71 -7.87 -12.58 -18.81
C SER A 71 -9.39 -12.40 -18.61
N GLU A 72 -10.13 -13.51 -18.62
CA GLU A 72 -11.58 -13.54 -18.49
C GLU A 72 -12.07 -13.40 -17.04
N LEU A 73 -11.19 -13.62 -16.04
CA LEU A 73 -11.54 -13.37 -14.64
C LEU A 73 -11.96 -11.91 -14.42
N GLN A 74 -13.14 -11.73 -13.82
CA GLN A 74 -13.74 -10.43 -13.52
C GLN A 74 -13.74 -10.16 -12.01
N PRO A 75 -13.73 -8.87 -11.60
CA PRO A 75 -13.91 -8.53 -10.19
C PRO A 75 -15.33 -8.90 -9.74
N GLU A 76 -15.44 -9.43 -8.53
CA GLU A 76 -16.74 -9.72 -7.91
C GLU A 76 -17.44 -8.43 -7.45
N THR A 77 -18.76 -8.39 -7.51
CA THR A 77 -19.54 -7.32 -6.89
C THR A 77 -19.48 -7.44 -5.36
N VAL A 78 -18.99 -6.41 -4.69
CA VAL A 78 -18.87 -6.35 -3.23
C VAL A 78 -19.38 -5.02 -2.68
N HIS A 79 -19.92 -5.03 -1.47
CA HIS A 79 -20.48 -3.82 -0.84
C HIS A 79 -19.93 -3.61 0.57
N GLY A 80 -20.06 -2.37 1.06
CA GLY A 80 -19.75 -2.01 2.45
C GLY A 80 -18.27 -2.07 2.83
N LYS A 81 -17.35 -2.05 1.85
CA LYS A 81 -15.91 -2.07 2.13
C LYS A 81 -15.38 -0.69 2.51
N ARG A 82 -14.30 -0.71 3.29
CA ARG A 82 -13.57 0.46 3.78
C ARG A 82 -12.11 0.40 3.31
N PRO A 83 -11.36 1.52 3.35
CA PRO A 83 -9.94 1.52 2.99
C PRO A 83 -9.09 0.49 3.75
N ALA A 84 -9.39 0.24 5.03
CA ALA A 84 -8.73 -0.80 5.82
C ALA A 84 -8.88 -2.20 5.20
N ASP A 85 -10.08 -2.56 4.73
CA ASP A 85 -10.34 -3.87 4.11
C ASP A 85 -9.59 -4.01 2.77
N VAL A 86 -9.38 -2.88 2.06
CA VAL A 86 -8.54 -2.85 0.85
C VAL A 86 -7.07 -3.06 1.21
N LEU A 87 -6.60 -2.44 2.30
CA LEU A 87 -5.23 -2.62 2.78
C LEU A 87 -4.96 -4.08 3.15
N GLU A 88 -5.93 -4.80 3.74
CA GLU A 88 -5.80 -6.24 3.99
C GLU A 88 -5.60 -7.04 2.69
N GLN A 89 -6.38 -6.75 1.64
CA GLN A 89 -6.19 -7.38 0.33
C GLN A 89 -4.81 -7.03 -0.26
N LEU A 90 -4.35 -5.81 -0.06
CA LEU A 90 -3.03 -5.37 -0.48
C LEU A 90 -1.92 -6.15 0.21
N GLU A 91 -2.00 -6.35 1.52
CA GLU A 91 -1.00 -7.13 2.26
C GLU A 91 -1.01 -8.60 1.82
N ALA A 92 -2.19 -9.19 1.61
CA ALA A 92 -2.31 -10.53 1.05
C ALA A 92 -1.68 -10.63 -0.35
N TYR A 93 -1.79 -9.57 -1.16
CA TYR A 93 -1.16 -9.47 -2.47
C TYR A 93 0.36 -9.37 -2.35
N ARG A 94 0.85 -8.47 -1.49
CA ARG A 94 2.28 -8.25 -1.22
C ARG A 94 2.98 -9.54 -0.83
N ILE A 95 2.41 -10.34 0.06
CA ILE A 95 2.98 -11.63 0.48
C ILE A 95 3.18 -12.56 -0.72
N LYS A 96 2.21 -12.62 -1.64
CA LYS A 96 2.30 -13.42 -2.87
C LYS A 96 3.32 -12.85 -3.84
N LEU A 97 3.36 -11.53 -4.01
CA LEU A 97 4.35 -10.87 -4.86
C LEU A 97 5.77 -11.10 -4.34
N ASP A 98 5.97 -11.01 -3.03
CA ASP A 98 7.27 -11.26 -2.40
C ASP A 98 7.67 -12.73 -2.55
N ARG A 99 6.71 -13.67 -2.55
CA ARG A 99 6.99 -15.06 -2.91
C ARG A 99 7.47 -15.17 -4.36
N LEU A 100 6.78 -14.54 -5.31
CA LEU A 100 7.18 -14.51 -6.71
C LEU A 100 8.60 -13.93 -6.88
N ARG A 101 8.87 -12.80 -6.20
CA ARG A 101 10.18 -12.13 -6.19
C ARG A 101 11.30 -12.98 -5.59
N ARG A 102 11.00 -13.82 -4.59
CA ARG A 102 11.98 -14.74 -3.99
C ARG A 102 12.44 -15.83 -4.96
N HIS A 103 11.58 -16.32 -5.86
CA HIS A 103 12.01 -17.27 -6.90
C HIS A 103 13.14 -16.68 -7.76
N GLU A 104 13.12 -15.37 -7.97
CA GLU A 104 14.14 -14.61 -8.72
C GLU A 104 15.24 -13.97 -7.86
N ARG A 105 15.35 -14.38 -6.58
CA ARG A 105 16.30 -13.83 -5.60
C ARG A 105 16.25 -12.29 -5.49
N MET A 106 15.06 -11.71 -5.63
CA MET A 106 14.83 -10.28 -5.48
C MET A 106 14.48 -9.92 -4.04
N ALA A 107 14.83 -8.70 -3.63
CA ALA A 107 14.45 -8.16 -2.32
C ALA A 107 12.91 -8.04 -2.19
N PRO A 108 12.35 -8.17 -0.98
CA PRO A 108 10.92 -8.00 -0.75
C PRO A 108 10.46 -6.57 -1.09
N THR A 109 9.17 -6.43 -1.34
CA THR A 109 8.55 -5.17 -1.75
C THR A 109 8.50 -4.20 -0.58
N ARG A 110 8.95 -2.96 -0.79
CA ARG A 110 8.88 -1.87 0.20
C ARG A 110 7.46 -1.61 0.66
N LYS A 111 7.26 -1.32 1.94
CA LYS A 111 5.97 -0.98 2.55
C LYS A 111 6.00 0.43 3.10
N PHE A 112 4.92 1.18 2.88
CA PHE A 112 4.72 2.46 3.55
C PHE A 112 4.08 2.19 4.90
N ILE A 113 4.78 2.59 5.97
CA ILE A 113 4.29 2.54 7.34
C ILE A 113 3.77 3.94 7.64
N GLY A 114 2.44 4.06 7.76
CA GLY A 114 1.84 5.28 8.27
C GLY A 114 1.98 5.38 9.78
N ASP A 115 1.70 6.57 10.33
CA ASP A 115 1.53 6.74 11.77
C ASP A 115 0.33 5.90 12.26
N ASP A 116 0.13 5.77 13.59
CA ASP A 116 -0.98 5.02 14.24
C ASP A 116 -2.40 5.60 13.96
N ALA A 117 -2.55 6.32 12.85
CA ALA A 117 -3.77 6.92 12.38
C ALA A 117 -4.67 5.93 11.63
N PRO A 118 -5.97 6.28 11.47
CA PRO A 118 -6.89 5.49 10.66
C PRO A 118 -6.40 5.32 9.22
N VAL A 119 -6.66 4.14 8.63
CA VAL A 119 -6.33 3.86 7.23
C VAL A 119 -7.19 4.73 6.31
N THR A 120 -6.55 5.62 5.56
CA THR A 120 -7.16 6.48 4.53
C THR A 120 -6.87 5.96 3.12
N PRO A 121 -7.58 6.43 2.07
CA PRO A 121 -7.23 6.11 0.69
C PRO A 121 -5.77 6.48 0.35
N THR A 122 -5.21 7.50 0.99
CA THR A 122 -3.79 7.87 0.83
C THR A 122 -2.85 6.74 1.22
N VAL A 123 -3.06 6.11 2.38
CA VAL A 123 -2.26 4.97 2.84
C VAL A 123 -2.36 3.80 1.86
N VAL A 124 -3.56 3.53 1.35
CA VAL A 124 -3.80 2.46 0.38
C VAL A 124 -3.13 2.78 -0.96
N TYR A 125 -3.22 4.02 -1.44
CA TYR A 125 -2.60 4.46 -2.70
C TYR A 125 -1.08 4.30 -2.67
N LEU A 126 -0.42 4.81 -1.63
CA LEU A 126 1.04 4.74 -1.48
C LEU A 126 1.52 3.29 -1.46
N ASN A 127 0.86 2.44 -0.67
CA ASN A 127 1.19 1.02 -0.63
C ASN A 127 0.88 0.30 -1.95
N SER A 128 -0.18 0.70 -2.67
CA SER A 128 -0.55 0.12 -3.97
C SER A 128 0.50 0.45 -5.03
N GLY A 129 1.01 1.69 -5.01
CA GLY A 129 2.11 2.11 -5.88
C GLY A 129 3.40 1.33 -5.61
N MET A 130 3.69 1.00 -4.33
CA MET A 130 4.85 0.20 -3.99
C MET A 130 4.76 -1.24 -4.52
N VAL A 131 3.59 -1.89 -4.44
CA VAL A 131 3.42 -3.24 -5.00
C VAL A 131 3.40 -3.24 -6.52
N LEU A 132 2.84 -2.21 -7.17
CA LEU A 132 2.96 -2.03 -8.61
C LEU A 132 4.43 -1.91 -9.02
N ASN A 133 5.21 -1.04 -8.37
CA ASN A 133 6.64 -0.89 -8.65
C ASN A 133 7.40 -2.21 -8.45
N GLY A 134 7.13 -2.95 -7.36
CA GLY A 134 7.72 -4.26 -7.12
C GLY A 134 7.39 -5.28 -8.22
N GLN A 135 6.19 -5.25 -8.77
CA GLN A 135 5.81 -6.11 -9.89
C GLN A 135 6.47 -5.69 -11.20
N ILE A 136 6.55 -4.38 -11.49
CA ILE A 136 7.23 -3.88 -12.69
C ILE A 136 8.73 -4.18 -12.65
N GLU A 137 9.37 -4.03 -11.49
CA GLU A 137 10.77 -4.46 -11.29
C GLU A 137 10.96 -5.96 -11.62
N TRP A 138 10.01 -6.80 -11.21
CA TRP A 138 10.05 -8.23 -11.52
C TRP A 138 9.91 -8.46 -13.03
N LEU A 139 8.98 -7.77 -13.69
CA LEU A 139 8.79 -7.86 -15.14
C LEU A 139 10.05 -7.45 -15.89
N ILE A 140 10.62 -6.27 -15.60
CA ILE A 140 11.85 -5.78 -16.25
C ILE A 140 12.99 -6.80 -16.15
N ARG A 141 13.12 -7.48 -15.00
CA ARG A 141 14.14 -8.52 -14.82
C ARG A 141 13.92 -9.72 -15.74
N ASN A 142 12.66 -10.12 -15.96
CA ASN A 142 12.33 -11.35 -16.68
C ASN A 142 12.06 -11.13 -18.18
N THR A 143 11.76 -9.91 -18.62
CA THR A 143 11.54 -9.57 -20.04
C THR A 143 12.67 -8.74 -20.65
N GLY A 144 13.59 -8.22 -19.83
CA GLY A 144 14.60 -7.26 -20.26
C GLY A 144 14.03 -5.85 -20.49
N ARG A 145 14.84 -5.00 -21.13
CA ARG A 145 14.57 -3.56 -21.32
C ARG A 145 13.52 -3.23 -22.39
N GLU A 146 13.04 -4.22 -23.13
CA GLU A 146 12.11 -4.02 -24.25
C GLU A 146 10.66 -3.80 -23.80
N LEU A 147 10.34 -4.11 -22.54
CA LEU A 147 9.00 -3.90 -22.01
C LEU A 147 8.74 -2.41 -21.77
N MET A 148 7.79 -1.85 -22.52
CA MET A 148 7.25 -0.53 -22.24
C MET A 148 6.42 -0.57 -20.94
N ILE A 149 6.85 0.15 -19.91
CA ILE A 149 6.19 0.13 -18.59
C ILE A 149 5.11 1.20 -18.41
N SER A 150 5.12 2.25 -19.23
CA SER A 150 4.15 3.35 -19.13
C SER A 150 2.68 2.90 -19.20
N PRO A 151 2.27 1.85 -19.95
CA PRO A 151 0.87 1.42 -19.99
C PRO A 151 0.32 0.90 -18.66
N PHE A 152 1.19 0.57 -17.70
CA PHE A 152 0.79 0.10 -16.37
C PHE A 152 0.57 1.25 -15.38
N TYR A 153 1.06 2.45 -15.67
CA TYR A 153 0.90 3.62 -14.82
C TYR A 153 -0.20 4.51 -15.37
N PRO A 154 -1.32 4.68 -14.65
CA PRO A 154 -2.44 5.46 -15.13
C PRO A 154 -2.08 6.96 -15.18
N THR A 155 -2.45 7.62 -16.28
CA THR A 155 -2.61 9.08 -16.29
C THR A 155 -3.93 9.40 -15.57
N HIS A 156 -3.88 10.30 -14.60
CA HIS A 156 -5.02 10.59 -13.72
C HIS A 156 -6.07 11.51 -14.35
N ASP A 157 -5.93 11.81 -15.64
CA ASP A 157 -6.69 12.83 -16.38
C ASP A 157 -8.19 12.49 -16.49
N HIS A 158 -8.57 11.23 -16.24
CA HIS A 158 -9.96 10.73 -16.38
C HIS A 158 -10.62 10.30 -15.06
N VAL A 159 -9.96 10.48 -13.92
CA VAL A 159 -10.47 10.09 -12.59
C VAL A 159 -11.76 10.84 -12.21
N ARG A 160 -12.08 11.94 -12.91
CA ARG A 160 -13.26 12.78 -12.62
C ARG A 160 -14.60 12.21 -13.09
N GLN A 161 -14.63 11.20 -13.97
CA GLN A 161 -15.88 10.80 -14.66
C GLN A 161 -16.67 9.68 -13.96
N ASN A 162 -16.03 8.85 -13.12
CA ASN A 162 -16.70 7.82 -12.32
C ASN A 162 -16.19 7.86 -10.88
N ILE A 163 -17.11 8.11 -9.94
CA ILE A 163 -16.80 8.08 -8.50
C ILE A 163 -16.75 6.61 -8.09
N SER A 164 -15.54 6.10 -7.89
CA SER A 164 -15.33 4.76 -7.36
C SER A 164 -15.45 4.77 -5.84
N THR A 165 -15.82 3.62 -5.31
CA THR A 165 -15.95 3.35 -3.88
C THR A 165 -14.79 2.45 -3.41
N PRO A 166 -14.52 2.37 -2.09
CA PRO A 166 -13.57 1.38 -1.58
C PRO A 166 -13.95 -0.06 -1.92
N SER A 167 -15.24 -0.34 -2.14
CA SER A 167 -15.74 -1.63 -2.63
C SER A 167 -15.18 -1.99 -4.01
N ASP A 168 -15.17 -1.04 -4.94
CA ASP A 168 -14.64 -1.27 -6.30
C ASP A 168 -13.14 -1.57 -6.25
N VAL A 169 -12.41 -0.81 -5.41
CA VAL A 169 -10.98 -1.03 -5.18
C VAL A 169 -10.72 -2.39 -4.55
N TYR A 170 -11.50 -2.77 -3.54
CA TYR A 170 -11.40 -4.08 -2.90
C TYR A 170 -11.60 -5.21 -3.91
N ALA A 171 -12.62 -5.12 -4.77
CA ALA A 171 -12.90 -6.13 -5.78
C ALA A 171 -11.73 -6.31 -6.76
N MET A 172 -11.12 -5.19 -7.20
CA MET A 172 -9.94 -5.23 -8.08
C MET A 172 -8.69 -5.77 -7.38
N ALA A 173 -8.48 -5.44 -6.09
CA ALA A 173 -7.40 -5.98 -5.29
C ALA A 173 -7.56 -7.50 -5.05
N LYS A 174 -8.79 -7.96 -4.81
CA LYS A 174 -9.13 -9.39 -4.71
C LYS A 174 -8.88 -10.12 -6.03
N LEU A 175 -9.28 -9.54 -7.16
CA LEU A 175 -9.01 -10.10 -8.49
C LEU A 175 -7.50 -10.27 -8.74
N ALA A 176 -6.69 -9.26 -8.40
CA ALA A 176 -5.24 -9.32 -8.52
C ALA A 176 -4.65 -10.46 -7.65
N ASN A 177 -5.14 -10.62 -6.42
CA ASN A 177 -4.77 -11.73 -5.54
C ASN A 177 -5.05 -13.10 -6.17
N ILE A 178 -6.22 -13.27 -6.79
CA ILE A 178 -6.61 -14.52 -7.46
C ILE A 178 -5.66 -14.79 -8.64
N ARG A 179 -5.44 -13.81 -9.51
CA ARG A 179 -4.54 -13.94 -10.66
C ARG A 179 -3.12 -14.32 -10.24
N LEU A 180 -2.55 -13.61 -9.27
CA LEU A 180 -1.20 -13.88 -8.79
C LEU A 180 -1.08 -15.25 -8.10
N ALA A 181 -2.11 -15.69 -7.36
CA ALA A 181 -2.14 -17.03 -6.78
C ALA A 181 -2.12 -18.12 -7.87
N ARG A 182 -2.88 -17.94 -8.96
CA ARG A 182 -2.87 -18.87 -10.11
C ARG A 182 -1.51 -18.90 -10.81
N ILE A 183 -0.87 -17.75 -10.97
CA ILE A 183 0.49 -17.63 -11.53
C ILE A 183 1.50 -18.40 -10.66
N LEU A 184 1.49 -18.18 -9.35
CA LEU A 184 2.37 -18.90 -8.42
C LEU A 184 2.15 -20.41 -8.47
N ALA A 185 0.89 -20.86 -8.49
CA ALA A 185 0.58 -22.28 -8.60
C ALA A 185 1.14 -22.90 -9.90
N ARG A 186 1.12 -22.15 -11.01
CA ARG A 186 1.70 -22.59 -12.28
C ARG A 186 3.22 -22.78 -12.20
N ILE A 187 3.93 -21.83 -11.59
CA ILE A 187 5.38 -21.90 -11.35
C ILE A 187 5.72 -23.12 -10.47
N ASP A 188 4.97 -23.31 -9.38
CA ASP A 188 5.19 -24.44 -8.47
C ASP A 188 5.03 -25.79 -9.16
N THR A 189 4.05 -25.93 -10.06
CA THR A 189 3.87 -27.15 -10.86
C THR A 189 5.03 -27.39 -11.81
N GLN A 190 5.45 -26.36 -12.56
CA GLN A 190 6.58 -26.48 -13.52
C GLN A 190 7.88 -26.89 -12.84
N HIS A 191 8.15 -26.41 -11.62
CA HIS A 191 9.35 -26.81 -10.87
C HIS A 191 9.33 -28.27 -10.39
N ARG A 192 8.15 -28.85 -10.13
CA ARG A 192 8.05 -30.26 -9.72
C ARG A 192 8.36 -31.20 -10.89
N ASP A 193 7.87 -30.87 -12.08
CA ASP A 193 8.04 -31.71 -13.26
C ASP A 193 9.50 -31.79 -13.71
N ILE A 194 10.29 -30.73 -13.48
CA ILE A 194 11.73 -30.70 -13.77
C ILE A 194 12.53 -31.52 -12.73
N GLY A 195 12.10 -31.52 -11.46
CA GLY A 195 12.77 -32.24 -10.38
C GLY A 195 12.61 -33.76 -10.41
N SER A 196 11.53 -34.28 -11.01
CA SER A 196 11.25 -35.73 -11.08
C SER A 196 11.95 -36.46 -12.24
N GLY A 197 12.59 -35.74 -13.17
CA GLY A 197 13.26 -36.34 -14.33
C GLY A 197 14.74 -36.68 -14.14
N GLY A 198 15.31 -36.44 -12.96
CA GLY A 198 16.75 -36.53 -12.70
C GLY A 198 17.24 -37.81 -12.02
N GLU A 199 16.36 -38.75 -11.66
CA GLU A 199 16.75 -40.06 -11.14
C GLU A 199 16.71 -41.10 -12.28
N THR A 200 17.76 -41.14 -13.09
CA THR A 200 18.11 -42.36 -13.82
C THR A 200 18.90 -43.29 -12.89
N PRO A 201 18.57 -44.60 -12.87
CA PRO A 201 19.19 -45.59 -11.98
C PRO A 201 20.68 -45.83 -12.25
#